data_AF-A0A0S8C2J0-F1
#
_entry.id   AF-A0A0S8C2J0-F1
#
_cell.length_a   1.000
_cell.length_b   1.000
_cell.length_c   1.000
_cell.angle_alpha   90.00
_cell.angle_beta   90.00
_cell.angle_gamma   90.00
#
_symmetry.space_group_name_H-M   'P 1'
#
loop_
_entity.id
_entity.type
_entity.pdbx_description
1 polymer ?
#
loop_
_entity_poly.entity_id
_entity_poly.type
_entity_poly.pdbx_seq_one_letter_code
_entity_poly.pdbx_strand_id
1 'polypeptide(L)' 'MLAACADSGSGRHANLSGFPPAFQHGYAEGCESAGARRTRRDEGRYRADEDYMQGWNDGYSVCHRP' A
#
# COMPACT_ATOMS: atom_id res chain seq x y z
N MET A 1 -3.84 24.73 7.43
CA MET A 1 -4.23 23.36 7.04
C MET A 1 -3.36 22.95 5.88
N LEU A 2 -2.63 21.83 5.96
CA LEU A 2 -2.49 20.79 4.92
C LEU A 2 -1.19 19.99 5.08
N ALA A 3 -1.41 18.68 5.16
CA ALA A 3 -0.55 17.56 4.78
C ALA A 3 0.81 17.41 5.48
N ALA A 4 0.81 16.66 6.58
CA ALA A 4 1.94 15.77 6.86
C ALA A 4 1.98 14.71 5.75
N CYS A 5 2.81 14.90 4.71
CA CYS A 5 3.30 13.75 3.98
C CYS A 5 4.27 13.04 4.92
N ALA A 6 3.83 11.91 5.48
CA ALA A 6 4.72 11.01 6.18
C ALA A 6 5.74 10.49 5.15
N ASP A 7 6.90 11.14 5.10
CA ASP A 7 8.12 10.56 4.57
C ASP A 7 8.58 9.48 5.55
N SER A 8 7.92 8.32 5.48
CA SER A 8 8.37 7.11 6.16
C SER A 8 9.09 6.24 5.14
N GLY A 9 10.37 6.55 4.96
CA GLY A 9 11.37 5.52 4.73
C GLY A 9 11.79 5.28 3.28
N SER A 10 13.11 5.25 3.10
CA SER A 10 13.76 4.54 2.00
C SER A 10 13.14 3.15 1.79
N GLY A 11 12.41 2.97 0.69
CA GLY A 11 11.85 1.68 0.30
C GLY A 11 11.22 1.72 -1.09
N ARG A 12 12.04 1.51 -2.13
CA ARG A 12 11.63 1.26 -3.54
C ARG A 12 10.31 1.94 -3.97
N HIS A 13 10.36 3.25 -4.24
CA HIS A 13 9.25 3.97 -4.84
C HIS A 13 8.88 3.36 -6.21
N ALA A 14 7.77 2.61 -6.25
CA ALA A 14 7.18 2.17 -7.51
C ALA A 14 6.49 3.37 -8.18
N ASN A 15 6.69 3.55 -9.48
CA ASN A 15 5.92 4.54 -10.22
C ASN A 15 4.51 3.99 -10.46
N LEU A 16 3.54 4.52 -9.71
CA LEU A 16 2.14 4.08 -9.78
C LEU A 16 1.21 5.02 -10.57
N SER A 17 1.77 6.00 -11.30
CA SER A 17 0.98 7.05 -11.99
C SER A 17 -0.02 6.54 -13.03
N GLY A 18 0.16 5.32 -13.56
CA GLY A 18 -0.76 4.68 -14.50
C GLY A 18 -1.77 3.73 -13.87
N PHE A 19 -1.72 3.53 -12.55
CA PHE A 19 -2.59 2.59 -11.85
C PHE A 19 -3.84 3.26 -11.27
N PRO A 20 -4.95 2.52 -11.13
CA PRO A 20 -6.16 3.03 -10.48
C PRO A 20 -5.88 3.56 -9.06
N PRO A 21 -6.61 4.58 -8.59
CA PRO A 21 -6.43 5.11 -7.23
C PRO A 21 -6.62 4.04 -6.13
N ALA A 22 -7.51 3.06 -6.36
CA ALA A 22 -7.70 1.91 -5.48
C ALA A 22 -6.43 1.07 -5.32
N PHE A 23 -5.77 0.77 -6.43
CA PHE A 23 -4.48 0.07 -6.45
C PHE A 23 -3.41 0.86 -5.70
N GLN A 24 -3.28 2.17 -5.98
CA GLN A 24 -2.29 3.02 -5.31
C GLN A 24 -2.47 3.02 -3.79
N HIS A 25 -3.73 3.12 -3.33
CA HIS A 25 -4.04 3.09 -1.91
C HIS A 25 -3.76 1.73 -1.28
N GLY A 26 -4.15 0.64 -1.95
CA GLY A 26 -3.81 -0.72 -1.53
C GLY A 26 -2.30 -0.89 -1.39
N TYR A 27 -1.53 -0.48 -2.39
CA TYR A 27 -0.07 -0.58 -2.41
C TYR A 27 0.60 0.14 -1.24
N ALA A 28 0.15 1.35 -0.91
CA ALA A 28 0.65 2.08 0.24
C ALA A 28 0.40 1.33 1.55
N GLU A 29 -0.85 0.91 1.82
CA GLU A 29 -1.21 0.19 3.05
C GLU A 29 -0.57 -1.21 3.14
N GLY A 30 -0.36 -1.86 1.99
CA GLY A 30 0.37 -3.13 1.88
C GLY A 30 1.83 -2.96 2.31
N CYS A 31 2.49 -1.92 1.81
CA CYS A 31 3.86 -1.61 2.19
C CYS A 31 3.98 -1.25 3.69
N GLU A 32 3.07 -0.44 4.22
CA GLU A 32 3.00 -0.15 5.66
C GLU A 32 2.82 -1.43 6.50
N SER A 33 2.04 -2.39 6.00
CA SER A 33 1.80 -3.67 6.65
C SER A 33 3.03 -4.57 6.70
N ALA A 34 3.95 -4.46 5.74
CA ALA A 34 5.13 -5.30 5.65
C ALA A 34 6.11 -5.10 6.83
N GLY A 35 6.19 -3.88 7.35
CA GLY A 35 7.04 -3.51 8.50
C GLY A 35 6.29 -3.40 9.83
N ALA A 36 4.97 -3.51 9.82
CA ALA A 36 4.14 -3.33 11.00
C ALA A 36 3.92 -4.66 11.76
N ARG A 37 3.76 -4.56 13.09
CA ARG A 37 3.33 -5.69 13.94
C ARG A 37 1.88 -6.15 13.66
N ARG A 38 1.10 -5.33 12.94
CA ARG A 38 -0.29 -5.59 12.59
C ARG A 38 -0.51 -5.19 11.15
N THR A 39 -1.23 -6.04 10.42
CA THR A 39 -1.71 -5.78 9.07
C THR A 39 -2.58 -4.53 9.05
N ARG A 40 -2.23 -3.55 8.22
CA ARG A 40 -3.02 -2.36 7.92
C ARG A 40 -3.73 -2.57 6.60
N ARG A 41 -5.05 -2.71 6.65
CA ARG A 41 -5.87 -2.93 5.46
C ARG A 41 -7.32 -2.62 5.74
N ASP A 42 -7.99 -2.01 4.78
CA ASP A 42 -9.44 -1.96 4.72
C ASP A 42 -9.98 -3.33 4.28
N GLU A 43 -10.48 -4.10 5.24
CA GLU A 43 -11.03 -5.45 5.00
C GLU A 43 -12.27 -5.45 4.10
N GLY A 44 -13.04 -4.36 4.08
CA GLY A 44 -14.20 -4.24 3.18
C GLY A 44 -13.74 -4.10 1.74
N ARG A 45 -12.80 -3.17 1.51
CA ARG A 45 -12.23 -2.95 0.18
C ARG A 45 -11.41 -4.14 -0.30
N TYR A 46 -10.63 -4.77 0.57
CA TYR A 46 -9.84 -5.94 0.19
C TYR A 46 -10.69 -7.08 -0.37
N ARG A 47 -11.94 -7.21 0.07
CA ARG A 47 -12.87 -8.24 -0.41
C ARG A 47 -13.70 -7.82 -1.61
N ALA A 48 -13.92 -6.52 -1.79
CA ALA A 48 -14.88 -5.98 -2.76
C ALA A 48 -14.23 -5.27 -3.96
N ASP A 49 -12.97 -4.88 -3.85
CA ASP A 49 -12.24 -4.05 -4.82
C ASP A 49 -10.94 -4.78 -5.21
N GLU A 50 -10.94 -5.41 -6.40
CA GLU A 50 -9.80 -6.18 -6.92
C GLU A 50 -8.55 -5.33 -7.13
N ASP A 51 -8.70 -4.05 -7.50
CA ASP A 51 -7.56 -3.15 -7.69
C ASP A 51 -6.89 -2.87 -6.36
N TYR A 52 -7.68 -2.58 -5.33
CA TYR A 52 -7.18 -2.40 -3.97
C TYR A 52 -6.53 -3.68 -3.42
N MET A 53 -7.17 -4.84 -3.63
CA MET A 53 -6.62 -6.14 -3.20
C MET A 53 -5.25 -6.41 -3.84
N GLN A 54 -5.13 -6.24 -5.16
CA GLN A 54 -3.89 -6.44 -5.90
C GLN A 54 -2.82 -5.46 -5.44
N GLY A 55 -3.14 -4.17 -5.36
CA GLY A 55 -2.22 -3.16 -4.87
C GLY A 55 -1.66 -3.53 -3.49
N TRP A 56 -2.53 -3.93 -2.56
CA TRP A 56 -2.12 -4.32 -1.22
C TRP A 56 -1.17 -5.51 -1.18
N ASN A 57 -1.45 -6.56 -1.95
CA ASN A 57 -0.59 -7.74 -2.02
C ASN A 57 0.80 -7.40 -2.61
N ASP A 58 0.82 -6.57 -3.65
CA ASP A 58 2.07 -6.14 -4.31
C ASP A 58 2.91 -5.26 -3.38
N GLY A 59 2.29 -4.25 -2.74
CA GLY A 59 2.95 -3.37 -1.78
C GLY A 59 3.53 -4.14 -0.61
N TYR A 60 2.76 -5.08 -0.05
CA TYR A 60 3.25 -5.97 1.01
C TYR A 60 4.46 -6.77 0.55
N SER A 61 4.37 -7.41 -0.61
CA SER A 61 5.44 -8.25 -1.14
C SER A 61 6.72 -7.47 -1.46
N VAL A 62 6.62 -6.24 -1.98
CA VAL A 62 7.77 -5.39 -2.31
C VAL A 62 8.51 -4.93 -1.05
N CYS A 63 7.77 -4.53 -0.03
CA CYS A 63 8.32 -3.97 1.19
C CYS A 63 8.66 -5.02 2.26
N HIS A 64 8.16 -6.26 2.12
CA HIS A 64 8.48 -7.39 3.00
C HIS A 64 9.75 -8.14 2.59
N ARG A 65 10.38 -7.78 1.46
CA ARG A 65 11.65 -8.41 1.06
C ARG A 65 12.75 -8.08 2.09
N PRO A 66 13.55 -9.08 2.50
CA PRO A 66 14.63 -8.90 3.48
C PRO A 66 15.74 -7.96 2.99
#